data_AF-A0A376LKH1-F1
#
_entry.id   AF-A0A376LKH1-F1
#
_cell.length_a   1.000
_cell.length_b   1.000
_cell.length_c   1.000
_cell.angle_alpha   90.00
_cell.angle_beta   90.00
_cell.angle_gamma   90.00
#
_symmetry.space_group_name_H-M   'P 1'
#
loop_
_entity.id
_entity.type
_entity.pdbx_description
1 polymer ?
#
loop_
_entity_poly.entity_id
_entity_poly.type
_entity_poly.pdbx_seq_one_letter_code
_entity_poly.pdbx_strand_id
1 'polypeptide(L)'
;MAAVKAGGVKVVNSKEDIRAFAENWLGKRLVTYQTDANGQPVNQILVEAATDIAKELYLGAVVDRSSRRVVFMASTEGGVEIEKVAEETPHLIHKIALDPLTGPMPYQGRELAFKLGLEGKLVQQFTKIFMGLATIFLERDLALIEINPLVITKQGDLICLDGKTGR
;
A
#
# COMPACT_ATOMS: atom_id res chain seq x y z
N MET A 1 3.84 5.78 5.49
CA MET A 1 5.14 6.40 5.92
C MET A 1 5.02 7.77 6.63
N ALA A 2 4.06 8.65 6.27
CA ALA A 2 3.90 9.98 6.88
C ALA A 2 3.62 9.96 8.40
N ALA A 3 2.74 9.07 8.85
CA ALA A 3 2.42 8.91 10.26
C ALA A 3 3.63 8.40 11.08
N VAL A 4 4.48 7.55 10.50
CA VAL A 4 5.72 7.06 11.16
C VAL A 4 6.64 8.23 11.50
N LYS A 5 6.89 9.13 10.55
CA LYS A 5 7.75 10.31 10.75
C LYS A 5 7.19 11.27 11.81
N ALA A 6 5.87 11.33 11.97
CA ALA A 6 5.19 12.12 12.97
C ALA A 6 5.02 11.42 14.33
N GLY A 7 5.54 10.20 14.49
CA GLY A 7 5.43 9.40 15.72
C GLY A 7 4.06 8.75 15.95
N GLY A 8 3.18 8.78 14.94
CA GLY A 8 1.84 8.18 14.96
C GLY A 8 1.81 6.67 14.70
N VAL A 9 2.97 6.04 14.45
CA VAL A 9 3.12 4.58 14.33
C VAL A 9 4.30 4.16 15.20
N LYS A 10 4.12 3.12 16.02
CA LYS A 10 5.16 2.63 16.93
C LYS A 10 5.04 1.13 17.16
N VAL A 11 6.17 0.42 17.07
CA VAL A 11 6.28 -0.97 17.54
C VAL A 11 6.59 -0.95 19.04
N VAL A 12 5.85 -1.73 19.81
CA VAL A 12 5.94 -1.80 21.27
C VAL A 12 5.96 -3.24 21.76
N ASN A 13 6.57 -3.49 22.92
CA ASN A 13 6.85 -4.85 23.42
C ASN A 13 6.04 -5.23 24.66
N SER A 14 5.19 -4.33 25.17
CA SER A 14 4.42 -4.54 26.40
C SER A 14 3.03 -3.94 26.29
N LYS A 15 2.09 -4.44 27.11
CA LYS A 15 0.71 -3.91 27.15
C LYS A 15 0.68 -2.49 27.73
N GLU A 16 1.63 -2.21 28.62
CA GLU A 16 1.85 -0.92 29.26
C GLU A 16 2.25 0.13 28.21
N ASP A 17 3.16 -0.23 27.30
CA ASP A 17 3.55 0.65 26.19
C ASP A 17 2.41 0.92 25.21
N ILE A 18 1.56 -0.09 24.93
CA ILE A 18 0.35 0.10 24.11
C ILE A 18 -0.56 1.14 24.76
N ARG A 19 -0.81 1.00 26.08
CA ARG A 19 -1.65 1.96 26.83
C ARG A 19 -1.04 3.36 26.81
N ALA A 20 0.26 3.49 27.08
CA ALA A 20 0.94 4.78 27.09
C ALA A 20 0.89 5.47 25.71
N PHE A 21 1.04 4.70 24.62
CA PHE A 21 0.90 5.22 23.27
C PHE A 21 -0.53 5.72 23.00
N ALA A 22 -1.54 4.97 23.45
CA ALA A 22 -2.93 5.35 23.30
C ALA A 22 -3.32 6.60 24.10
N GLU A 23 -2.91 6.69 25.36
CA GLU A 23 -3.11 7.88 26.19
C GLU A 23 -2.38 9.10 25.63
N ASN A 24 -1.23 8.89 24.99
CA ASN A 24 -0.51 9.99 24.36
C ASN A 24 -1.21 10.53 23.11
N TRP A 25 -1.91 9.71 22.34
CA TRP A 25 -2.43 10.13 21.02
C TRP A 25 -3.94 10.37 20.98
N LEU A 26 -4.74 9.59 21.69
CA LEU A 26 -6.21 9.73 21.65
C LEU A 26 -6.63 11.12 22.13
N GLY A 27 -7.46 11.79 21.33
CA GLY A 27 -7.93 13.16 21.57
C GLY A 27 -6.93 14.26 21.19
N LYS A 28 -5.70 13.93 20.79
CA LYS A 28 -4.73 14.89 20.21
C LYS A 28 -4.87 14.98 18.70
N ARG A 29 -4.16 15.94 18.11
CA ARG A 29 -4.09 16.12 16.65
C ARG A 29 -2.71 15.67 16.16
N LEU A 30 -2.71 14.82 15.13
CA LEU A 30 -1.49 14.36 14.46
C LEU A 30 -1.22 15.27 13.24
N VAL A 31 -0.08 15.97 13.28
CA VAL A 31 0.42 16.76 12.16
C VAL A 31 1.40 15.90 11.35
N THR A 32 1.16 15.76 10.06
CA THR A 32 2.08 15.13 9.10
C THR A 32 2.34 16.10 7.96
N TYR A 33 3.30 15.80 7.07
CA TYR A 33 3.53 16.62 5.87
C TYR A 33 2.35 16.60 4.89
N GLN A 34 1.39 15.68 5.05
CA GLN A 34 0.17 15.58 4.23
C GLN A 34 -1.04 16.29 4.86
N THR A 35 -0.90 16.82 6.08
CA THR A 35 -1.96 17.57 6.76
C THR A 35 -1.65 19.06 6.78
N ASP A 36 -2.65 19.87 7.11
CA ASP A 36 -2.42 21.28 7.43
C ASP A 36 -1.65 21.45 8.75
N ALA A 37 -1.36 22.70 9.12
CA ALA A 37 -0.68 23.04 10.37
C ALA A 37 -1.47 22.61 11.62
N ASN A 38 -2.78 22.39 11.51
CA ASN A 38 -3.62 21.95 12.61
C ASN A 38 -3.59 20.42 12.78
N GLY A 39 -3.19 19.65 11.76
CA GLY A 39 -3.21 18.20 11.77
C GLY A 39 -4.63 17.61 11.75
N GLN A 40 -4.75 16.31 11.97
CA GLN A 40 -6.03 15.59 12.03
C GLN A 40 -6.27 15.00 13.43
N PRO A 41 -7.52 15.00 13.94
CA PRO A 41 -7.82 14.45 15.27
C PRO A 41 -7.65 12.92 15.28
N VAL A 42 -6.98 12.41 16.31
CA VAL A 42 -6.80 10.97 16.52
C VAL A 42 -7.87 10.47 17.48
N ASN A 43 -8.88 9.78 16.94
CA ASN A 43 -10.01 9.25 17.73
C ASN A 43 -9.94 7.74 17.92
N GLN A 44 -9.09 7.06 17.15
CA GLN A 44 -8.95 5.60 17.14
C GLN A 44 -7.49 5.23 16.92
N ILE A 45 -7.09 4.08 17.45
CA ILE A 45 -5.77 3.49 17.23
C ILE A 45 -5.96 2.05 16.79
N LEU A 46 -5.31 1.69 15.70
CA LEU A 46 -5.20 0.32 15.23
C LEU A 46 -4.07 -0.38 16.00
N VAL A 47 -4.38 -1.53 16.59
CA VAL A 47 -3.38 -2.41 17.23
C VAL A 47 -3.37 -3.72 16.49
N GLU A 48 -2.23 -4.05 15.90
CA GLU A 48 -2.03 -5.24 15.09
C GLU A 48 -0.75 -5.97 15.47
N ALA A 49 -0.62 -7.22 15.03
CA ALA A 49 0.60 -8.00 15.24
C ALA A 49 1.74 -7.42 14.39
N ALA A 50 2.93 -7.31 14.99
CA ALA A 50 4.12 -6.91 14.25
C ALA A 50 4.47 -7.94 13.17
N THR A 51 4.81 -7.47 11.98
CA THR A 51 5.17 -8.32 10.84
C THR A 51 6.68 -8.38 10.68
N ASP A 52 7.23 -9.59 10.53
CA ASP A 52 8.64 -9.81 10.17
C ASP A 52 8.86 -9.50 8.68
N ILE A 53 9.28 -8.28 8.38
CA ILE A 53 9.49 -7.78 7.01
C ILE A 53 10.80 -8.33 6.43
N ALA A 54 10.72 -8.99 5.27
CA ALA A 54 11.88 -9.38 4.46
C ALA A 54 12.11 -8.43 3.28
N LYS A 55 11.03 -7.98 2.63
CA LYS A 55 11.07 -7.01 1.52
C LYS A 55 9.80 -6.18 1.52
N GLU A 56 9.92 -4.90 1.19
CA GLU A 56 8.80 -3.99 0.97
C GLU A 56 8.61 -3.76 -0.52
N LEU A 57 7.37 -3.83 -1.00
CA LEU A 57 6.97 -3.53 -2.38
C LEU A 57 5.91 -2.42 -2.37
N TYR A 58 5.71 -1.81 -3.52
CA TYR A 58 4.60 -0.90 -3.77
C TYR A 58 3.58 -1.57 -4.71
N LEU A 59 2.29 -1.41 -4.41
CA LEU A 59 1.20 -1.73 -5.33
C LEU A 59 0.10 -0.68 -5.22
N GLY A 60 -0.20 0.00 -6.33
CA GLY A 60 -1.25 1.01 -6.39
C GLY A 60 -2.08 0.92 -7.66
N ALA A 61 -3.23 1.59 -7.66
CA ALA A 61 -4.09 1.73 -8.82
C ALA A 61 -4.73 3.11 -8.85
N VAL A 62 -4.83 3.70 -10.04
CA VAL A 62 -5.47 5.00 -10.28
C VAL A 62 -6.24 4.99 -11.59
N VAL A 63 -7.18 5.93 -11.75
CA VAL A 63 -7.73 6.26 -13.07
C VAL A 63 -6.74 7.17 -13.80
N ASP A 64 -6.03 6.63 -14.78
CA ASP A 64 -5.18 7.40 -15.66
C ASP A 64 -6.04 8.16 -16.69
N ARG A 65 -6.03 9.49 -16.58
CA ARG A 65 -6.81 10.38 -17.45
C ARG A 65 -6.30 10.41 -18.88
N SER A 66 -5.01 10.16 -19.11
CA SER A 66 -4.44 10.18 -20.46
C SER A 66 -4.93 8.99 -21.27
N SER A 67 -4.77 7.78 -20.71
CA SER A 67 -5.23 6.55 -21.35
C SER A 67 -6.74 6.30 -21.18
N ARG A 68 -7.38 6.98 -20.21
CA ARG A 68 -8.78 6.76 -19.79
C ARG A 68 -8.99 5.30 -19.37
N ARG A 69 -8.08 4.80 -18.53
CA ARG A 69 -8.07 3.43 -18.02
C ARG A 69 -7.74 3.41 -16.54
N VAL A 70 -8.20 2.36 -15.85
CA VAL A 70 -7.66 2.02 -14.54
C VAL A 70 -6.28 1.41 -14.76
N VAL A 71 -5.26 2.02 -14.17
CA VAL A 71 -3.86 1.59 -14.31
C VAL A 71 -3.35 1.15 -12.95
N PHE A 72 -2.93 -0.10 -12.87
CA PHE A 72 -2.16 -0.63 -11.76
C PHE A 72 -0.68 -0.33 -11.95
N MET A 73 -0.02 0.01 -10.85
CA MET A 73 1.40 0.32 -10.76
C MET A 73 2.02 -0.53 -9.67
N ALA A 74 3.16 -1.15 -9.95
CA ALA A 74 3.92 -1.89 -8.96
C ALA A 74 5.41 -1.56 -9.05
N SER A 75 6.09 -1.54 -7.92
CA SER A 75 7.52 -1.27 -7.83
C SER A 75 8.19 -2.09 -6.72
N THR A 76 9.48 -2.38 -6.89
CA THR A 76 10.32 -2.93 -5.83
C THR A 76 10.64 -1.91 -4.74
N GLU A 77 10.42 -0.62 -5.02
CA GLU A 77 10.63 0.48 -4.10
C GLU A 77 9.39 0.68 -3.21
N GLY A 78 9.15 -0.27 -2.30
CA GLY A 78 8.16 -0.14 -1.24
C GLY A 78 8.64 0.76 -0.09
N GLY A 79 7.71 1.25 0.72
CA GLY A 79 8.02 2.05 1.91
C GLY A 79 8.42 3.50 1.63
N VAL A 80 8.52 3.90 0.36
CA VAL A 80 8.85 5.27 -0.08
C VAL A 80 7.67 5.92 -0.82
N GLU A 81 7.76 7.23 -1.04
CA GLU A 81 6.76 7.97 -1.83
C GLU A 81 6.89 7.61 -3.32
N ILE A 82 5.80 7.17 -3.93
CA ILE A 82 5.82 6.67 -5.31
C ILE A 82 6.13 7.78 -6.31
N GLU A 83 5.79 9.03 -5.99
CA GLU A 83 6.09 10.21 -6.82
C GLU A 83 7.60 10.41 -6.97
N LYS A 84 8.38 10.17 -5.91
CA LYS A 84 9.85 10.25 -5.97
C LYS A 84 10.44 9.16 -6.85
N VAL A 85 9.91 7.94 -6.74
CA VAL A 85 10.32 6.82 -7.62
C VAL A 85 9.99 7.17 -9.08
N ALA A 86 8.84 7.79 -9.33
CA ALA A 86 8.44 8.20 -10.68
C ALA A 86 9.33 9.31 -11.27
N GLU A 87 9.91 10.17 -10.44
CA GLU A 87 10.82 11.25 -10.86
C GLU A 87 12.27 10.75 -11.02
N GLU A 88 12.79 10.03 -10.02
CA GLU A 88 14.21 9.65 -9.95
C GLU A 88 14.50 8.32 -10.68
N THR A 89 13.60 7.34 -10.55
CA THR A 89 13.81 5.97 -11.05
C THR A 89 12.56 5.40 -11.74
N PRO A 90 11.99 6.09 -12.75
CA PRO A 90 10.70 5.72 -13.37
C PRO A 90 10.66 4.30 -13.95
N HIS A 91 11.82 3.76 -14.32
CA HIS A 91 11.97 2.41 -14.88
C HIS A 91 11.67 1.29 -13.87
N LEU A 92 11.66 1.60 -12.56
CA LEU A 92 11.28 0.66 -11.50
C LEU A 92 9.75 0.58 -11.31
N ILE A 93 8.98 1.45 -11.96
CA ILE A 93 7.51 1.43 -11.91
C ILE A 93 6.96 0.66 -13.11
N HIS A 94 6.39 -0.49 -12.83
CA HIS A 94 5.73 -1.34 -13.82
C HIS A 94 4.24 -1.07 -13.84
N LYS A 95 3.67 -0.88 -15.03
CA LYS A 95 2.27 -0.49 -15.20
C LYS A 95 1.49 -1.52 -16.00
N ILE A 96 0.22 -1.71 -15.63
CA ILE A 96 -0.77 -2.46 -16.42
C ILE A 96 -2.10 -1.70 -16.42
N ALA A 97 -2.66 -1.49 -17.61
CA ALA A 97 -4.01 -0.95 -17.79
C ALA A 97 -5.04 -2.08 -17.83
N LEU A 98 -6.16 -1.91 -17.12
CA LEU A 98 -7.31 -2.81 -17.21
C LEU A 98 -8.09 -2.52 -18.49
N ASP A 99 -8.44 -3.57 -19.23
CA ASP A 99 -9.36 -3.45 -20.35
C ASP A 99 -10.80 -3.36 -19.82
N PRO A 100 -11.59 -2.34 -20.19
CA PRO A 100 -12.96 -2.19 -19.68
C PRO A 100 -13.92 -3.29 -20.15
N LEU A 101 -13.62 -3.98 -21.24
CA LEU A 101 -14.46 -5.06 -21.77
C LEU A 101 -14.24 -6.37 -20.99
N THR A 102 -12.99 -6.73 -20.72
CA THR A 102 -12.67 -7.99 -20.05
C THR A 102 -12.52 -7.86 -18.53
N GLY A 103 -12.27 -6.64 -18.04
CA GLY A 103 -11.88 -6.41 -16.66
C GLY A 103 -10.46 -6.91 -16.36
N PRO A 104 -10.10 -7.04 -15.06
CA PRO A 104 -8.79 -7.55 -14.65
C PRO A 104 -8.64 -9.03 -15.00
N MET A 105 -7.48 -9.38 -15.54
CA MET A 105 -7.17 -10.75 -15.96
C MET A 105 -5.96 -11.30 -15.19
N PRO A 106 -5.94 -12.60 -14.83
CA PRO A 106 -4.84 -13.17 -14.05
C PRO A 106 -3.45 -13.04 -14.69
N TYR A 107 -3.35 -12.96 -16.02
CA TYR A 107 -2.05 -12.78 -16.68
C TYR A 107 -1.40 -11.44 -16.33
N GLN A 108 -2.20 -10.39 -16.10
CA GLN A 108 -1.74 -9.06 -15.74
C GLN A 108 -1.08 -9.05 -14.35
N GLY A 109 -1.72 -9.73 -13.39
CA GLY A 109 -1.16 -9.93 -12.06
C GLY A 109 0.16 -10.72 -12.10
N ARG A 110 0.23 -11.78 -12.92
CA ARG A 110 1.47 -12.54 -13.12
C ARG A 110 2.57 -11.71 -13.76
N GLU A 111 2.23 -10.90 -14.76
CA GLU A 111 3.19 -10.04 -15.45
C GLU A 111 3.85 -9.05 -14.47
N LEU A 112 3.05 -8.37 -13.65
CA LEU A 112 3.58 -7.48 -12.61
C LEU A 112 4.42 -8.27 -11.59
N ALA A 113 3.96 -9.44 -11.14
CA ALA A 113 4.71 -10.26 -10.20
C ALA A 113 6.10 -10.64 -10.73
N PHE A 114 6.20 -11.06 -11.99
CA PHE A 114 7.49 -11.39 -12.61
C PHE A 114 8.39 -10.16 -12.77
N LYS A 115 7.83 -8.99 -13.13
CA LYS A 115 8.60 -7.74 -13.22
C LYS A 115 9.18 -7.30 -11.88
N LEU A 116 8.50 -7.61 -10.78
CA LEU A 116 9.00 -7.39 -9.40
C LEU A 116 10.03 -8.42 -8.93
N GLY A 117 10.34 -9.44 -9.75
CA GLY A 117 11.22 -10.55 -9.41
C GLY A 117 10.60 -11.52 -8.40
N LEU A 118 9.26 -11.66 -8.38
CA LEU A 118 8.59 -12.66 -7.55
C LEU A 118 8.63 -14.03 -8.22
N GLU A 119 8.75 -15.08 -7.40
CA GLU A 119 8.87 -16.46 -7.86
C GLU A 119 7.99 -17.41 -7.03
N GLY A 120 7.73 -18.60 -7.58
CA GLY A 120 7.01 -19.67 -6.88
C GLY A 120 5.64 -19.24 -6.33
N LYS A 121 5.41 -19.50 -5.03
CA LYS A 121 4.13 -19.20 -4.36
C LYS A 121 3.81 -17.69 -4.33
N LEU A 122 4.81 -16.82 -4.36
CA LEU A 122 4.62 -15.37 -4.29
C LEU A 122 3.93 -14.83 -5.55
N VAL A 123 4.18 -15.42 -6.73
CA VAL A 123 3.48 -15.05 -7.96
C VAL A 123 1.97 -15.30 -7.85
N GLN A 124 1.59 -16.44 -7.27
CA GLN A 124 0.18 -16.79 -7.07
C GLN A 124 -0.49 -15.88 -6.05
N GLN A 125 0.18 -15.62 -4.92
CA GLN A 125 -0.32 -14.69 -3.90
C GLN A 125 -0.47 -13.27 -4.44
N PHE A 126 0.53 -12.77 -5.17
CA PHE A 126 0.48 -11.44 -5.79
C PHE A 126 -0.65 -11.35 -6.80
N THR A 127 -0.79 -12.35 -7.67
CA THR A 127 -1.88 -12.40 -8.66
C THR A 127 -3.24 -12.35 -7.97
N LYS A 128 -3.42 -13.09 -6.87
CA LYS A 128 -4.67 -13.07 -6.10
C LYS A 128 -4.94 -11.69 -5.47
N ILE A 129 -3.92 -11.05 -4.90
CA ILE A 129 -4.02 -9.69 -4.35
C ILE A 129 -4.39 -8.69 -5.44
N PHE A 130 -3.68 -8.71 -6.57
CA PHE A 130 -3.99 -7.87 -7.74
C PHE A 130 -5.45 -8.03 -8.18
N MET A 131 -5.92 -9.27 -8.36
CA MET A 131 -7.29 -9.53 -8.77
C MET A 131 -8.30 -8.99 -7.74
N GLY A 132 -8.06 -9.23 -6.45
CA GLY A 132 -8.93 -8.73 -5.37
C GLY A 132 -8.98 -7.20 -5.31
N LEU A 133 -7.83 -6.53 -5.41
CA LEU A 133 -7.76 -5.07 -5.42
C LEU A 133 -8.42 -4.49 -6.67
N ALA A 134 -8.24 -5.12 -7.84
CA ALA A 134 -8.88 -4.68 -9.07
C ALA A 134 -10.41 -4.82 -9.00
N THR A 135 -10.91 -5.93 -8.44
CA THR A 135 -12.33 -6.11 -8.17
C THR A 135 -12.85 -5.03 -7.22
N ILE A 136 -12.18 -4.78 -6.08
CA ILE A 136 -12.58 -3.75 -5.12
C ILE A 136 -12.57 -2.36 -5.77
N PHE A 137 -11.56 -2.07 -6.60
CA PHE A 137 -11.45 -0.78 -7.31
C PHE A 137 -12.71 -0.50 -8.14
N LEU A 138 -13.15 -1.50 -8.91
CA LEU A 138 -14.31 -1.38 -9.80
C LEU A 138 -15.64 -1.43 -9.03
N GLU A 139 -15.80 -2.36 -8.09
CA GLU A 139 -17.07 -2.55 -7.37
C GLU A 139 -17.38 -1.45 -6.34
N ARG A 140 -16.36 -0.70 -5.90
CA ARG A 140 -16.50 0.34 -4.88
C ARG A 140 -16.30 1.75 -5.42
N ASP A 141 -16.27 1.89 -6.75
CA ASP A 141 -16.07 3.16 -7.47
C ASP A 141 -14.89 3.95 -6.90
N LEU A 142 -13.74 3.29 -6.75
CA LEU A 142 -12.55 3.92 -6.20
C LEU A 142 -11.86 4.79 -7.26
N ALA A 143 -11.27 5.89 -6.81
CA ALA A 143 -10.38 6.72 -7.61
C ALA A 143 -8.90 6.33 -7.42
N LEU A 144 -8.58 5.76 -6.26
CA LEU A 144 -7.22 5.41 -5.83
C LEU A 144 -7.24 4.17 -4.93
N ILE A 145 -6.29 3.26 -5.17
CA ILE A 145 -5.80 2.29 -4.19
C ILE A 145 -4.29 2.48 -4.07
N GLU A 146 -3.77 2.44 -2.86
CA GLU A 146 -2.34 2.41 -2.58
C GLU A 146 -2.06 1.46 -1.41
N ILE A 147 -1.32 0.39 -1.68
CA ILE A 147 -0.79 -0.53 -0.70
C ILE A 147 0.71 -0.25 -0.59
N ASN A 148 1.11 0.41 0.51
CA ASN A 148 2.48 0.86 0.69
C ASN A 148 2.92 0.86 2.18
N PRO A 149 3.55 -0.23 2.66
CA PRO A 149 4.12 -1.32 1.86
C PRO A 149 3.20 -2.53 1.66
N LEU A 150 3.32 -3.16 0.49
CA LEU A 150 3.00 -4.57 0.28
C LEU A 150 4.23 -5.40 0.68
N VAL A 151 4.17 -6.12 1.78
CA VAL A 151 5.32 -6.77 2.40
C VAL A 151 5.45 -8.23 1.98
N ILE A 152 6.69 -8.66 1.70
CA ILE A 152 7.08 -10.08 1.75
C ILE A 152 7.60 -10.35 3.16
N THR A 153 6.98 -11.30 3.87
CA THR A 153 7.40 -11.70 5.20
C THR A 153 8.63 -12.61 5.15
N LYS A 154 9.36 -12.76 6.27
CA LYS A 154 10.45 -13.76 6.38
C LYS A 154 9.97 -15.20 6.19
N GLN A 155 8.68 -15.47 6.38
CA GLN A 155 8.03 -16.76 6.12
C GLN A 155 7.69 -16.96 4.62
N GLY A 156 7.95 -15.94 3.79
CA GLY A 156 7.79 -15.96 2.35
C GLY A 156 6.35 -15.79 1.90
N ASP A 157 5.55 -14.99 2.62
CA ASP A 157 4.17 -14.69 2.26
C ASP A 157 3.97 -13.18 2.02
N LEU A 158 2.99 -12.82 1.19
CA LEU A 158 2.60 -11.44 0.93
C LEU A 158 1.53 -10.96 1.90
N ILE A 159 1.72 -9.75 2.42
CA ILE A 159 0.77 -9.07 3.31
C ILE A 159 0.68 -7.58 2.96
N CYS A 160 -0.55 -7.07 2.84
CA CYS A 160 -0.80 -5.64 2.73
C CYS A 160 -0.66 -5.02 4.14
N LEU A 161 0.47 -4.38 4.43
CA LEU A 161 0.74 -3.85 5.78
C LEU A 161 0.11 -2.48 6.00
N ASP A 162 0.01 -1.67 4.95
CA ASP A 162 -0.70 -0.39 4.95
C ASP A 162 -1.55 -0.29 3.70
N GLY A 163 -2.68 0.42 3.79
CA GLY A 163 -3.66 0.53 2.73
C GLY A 163 -4.38 1.87 2.77
N LYS A 164 -4.31 2.60 1.66
CA LYS A 164 -5.02 3.84 1.44
C LYS A 164 -5.94 3.70 0.24
N THR A 165 -7.18 4.11 0.40
CA THR A 165 -8.16 4.16 -0.69
C THR A 165 -8.75 5.55 -0.82
N GLY A 166 -8.97 6.01 -2.04
CA GLY A 166 -9.68 7.25 -2.34
C GLY A 166 -10.93 6.97 -3.16
N ARG A 167 -11.99 7.72 -2.89
CA ARG A 167 -13.16 7.85 -3.77
C ARG A 167 -13.15 9.24 -4.40
#